data_AF-A0A9D0TEV3-F1
#
_entry.id   AF-A0A9D0TEV3-F1
#
_cell.length_a   1.000
_cell.length_b   1.000
_cell.length_c   1.000
_cell.angle_alpha   90.00
_cell.angle_beta   90.00
_cell.angle_gamma   90.00
#
_symmetry.space_group_name_H-M   'P 1'
#
loop_
_entity.id
_entity.type
_entity.pdbx_description
1 polymer ?
#
loop_
_entity_poly.entity_id
_entity_poly.type
_entity_poly.pdbx_seq_one_letter_code
_entity_poly.pdbx_strand_id
1 'polypeptide(L)'
;MTDIDQYLISEEPFYQEQGEEVALYEAAYAERLPVMLKGPTGCGKSRFVEHMAWKLKRPLITVACNEDMTASDLVGRYLLDADGTRWMDGPLTTAARIGAICYLDEIVEARQDTTVVIHPLTDHRRQMPLDKKGEVVNAHPDFQLVISYNPGYQSLMKDLKQSTKQRFSAMHFEYAPVDVEVKIIVKETGIDAETAARLVQVGETARNLKGHGLDEGISTRLLVYAARLINRGIAARPACRMALVDPITDDTDIRSTLHHAIDAVFA
;
A
#
# COMPACT_ATOMS: atom_id res chain seq x y z
N MET A 1 9.98 24.22 13.25
CA MET A 1 8.66 23.57 13.21
C MET A 1 8.64 22.69 11.99
N THR A 2 8.13 21.46 12.10
CA THR A 2 7.90 20.61 10.94
C THR A 2 6.85 21.27 10.07
N ASP A 3 7.15 21.48 8.79
CA ASP A 3 6.17 21.96 7.82
C ASP A 3 5.13 20.86 7.60
N ILE A 4 3.91 21.07 8.09
CA ILE A 4 2.81 20.09 8.00
C ILE A 4 2.29 20.02 6.56
N ASP A 5 2.36 21.13 5.83
CA ASP A 5 1.74 21.28 4.51
C ASP A 5 2.40 20.38 3.47
N GLN A 6 3.68 20.02 3.66
CA GLN A 6 4.39 19.08 2.79
C GLN A 6 3.76 17.66 2.77
N TYR A 7 2.97 17.32 3.79
CA TYR A 7 2.32 16.00 3.94
C TYR A 7 0.84 16.05 3.61
N LEU A 8 0.28 17.20 3.25
CA LEU A 8 -1.13 17.33 2.86
C LEU A 8 -1.31 16.92 1.39
N ILE A 9 -2.33 16.10 1.15
CA ILE A 9 -2.78 15.78 -0.19
C ILE A 9 -3.81 16.85 -0.58
N SER A 10 -3.44 17.72 -1.51
CA SER A 10 -4.26 18.86 -1.94
C SER A 10 -5.30 18.48 -3.00
N GLU A 11 -4.89 17.66 -3.97
CA GLU A 11 -5.74 17.19 -5.07
C GLU A 11 -6.39 15.86 -4.72
N GLU A 12 -7.67 15.72 -5.05
CA GLU A 12 -8.41 14.48 -4.81
C GLU A 12 -7.75 13.33 -5.58
N PRO A 13 -7.22 12.32 -4.86
CA PRO A 13 -6.73 11.14 -5.54
C PRO A 13 -7.91 10.30 -6.01
N PHE A 14 -7.88 9.89 -7.28
CA PHE A 14 -8.87 8.95 -7.78
C PHE A 14 -8.76 7.64 -7.01
N TYR A 15 -9.86 7.27 -6.36
CA TYR A 15 -10.07 5.98 -5.72
C TYR A 15 -11.48 5.53 -6.04
N GLN A 16 -11.62 4.27 -6.44
CA GLN A 16 -12.91 3.66 -6.74
C GLN A 16 -13.28 2.74 -5.59
N GLU A 17 -14.28 3.15 -4.81
CA GLU A 17 -14.85 2.35 -3.73
C GLU A 17 -15.47 1.05 -4.28
N GLN A 18 -15.22 -0.05 -3.58
CA GLN A 18 -15.63 -1.42 -3.96
C GLN A 18 -16.64 -2.03 -2.98
N GLY A 19 -16.71 -1.52 -1.75
CA GLY A 19 -17.61 -1.97 -0.71
C GLY A 19 -17.92 -0.84 0.28
N GLU A 20 -17.73 -1.10 1.57
CA GLU A 20 -17.96 -0.12 2.65
C GLU A 20 -16.66 0.39 3.26
N GLU A 21 -15.50 0.17 2.61
CA GLU A 21 -14.19 0.44 3.19
C GLU A 21 -14.00 1.91 3.58
N VAL A 22 -14.59 2.85 2.84
CA VAL A 22 -14.51 4.29 3.15
C VAL A 22 -15.24 4.59 4.44
N ALA A 23 -16.49 4.12 4.58
CA ALA A 23 -17.30 4.34 5.77
C ALA A 23 -16.70 3.65 7.01
N LEU A 24 -16.20 2.42 6.85
CA LEU A 24 -15.54 1.69 7.93
C LEU A 24 -14.24 2.37 8.38
N TYR A 25 -13.47 2.95 7.46
CA TYR A 25 -12.27 3.70 7.80
C TYR A 25 -12.59 5.01 8.51
N GLU A 26 -13.63 5.73 8.10
CA GLU A 26 -14.09 6.93 8.82
C GLU A 26 -14.50 6.59 10.25
N ALA A 27 -15.22 5.48 10.45
CA ALA A 27 -15.57 5.00 11.78
C ALA A 27 -14.34 4.61 12.63
N ALA A 28 -13.39 3.87 12.04
CA ALA A 28 -12.14 3.53 12.71
C ALA A 28 -11.33 4.78 13.07
N TYR A 29 -11.29 5.77 12.18
CA TYR A 29 -10.64 7.05 12.44
C TYR A 29 -11.33 7.78 13.58
N ALA A 30 -12.66 7.90 13.60
CA ALA A 30 -13.41 8.60 14.65
C ALA A 30 -13.07 8.08 16.06
N GLU A 31 -12.88 6.77 16.20
CA GLU A 31 -12.47 6.10 17.45
C GLU A 31 -10.93 5.96 17.62
N ARG A 32 -10.15 6.48 16.66
CA ARG A 32 -8.68 6.41 16.59
C ARG A 32 -8.14 4.98 16.70
N LEU A 33 -8.87 4.02 16.16
CA LEU A 33 -8.49 2.62 16.13
C LEU A 33 -7.41 2.39 15.08
N PRO A 34 -6.28 1.73 15.41
CA PRO A 34 -5.28 1.38 14.40
C PRO A 34 -5.90 0.53 13.27
N VAL A 35 -5.53 0.83 12.02
CA VAL A 35 -6.08 0.17 10.83
C VAL A 35 -5.02 -0.67 10.11
N MET A 36 -5.39 -1.89 9.72
CA MET A 36 -4.55 -2.82 8.97
C MET A 36 -5.21 -3.14 7.62
N LEU A 37 -4.50 -2.85 6.53
CA LEU A 37 -4.95 -3.16 5.17
C LEU A 37 -4.27 -4.43 4.68
N LYS A 38 -5.07 -5.44 4.34
CA LYS A 38 -4.60 -6.73 3.80
C LYS A 38 -5.06 -6.87 2.37
N GLY A 39 -4.25 -7.45 1.50
CA GLY A 39 -4.66 -7.76 0.13
C GLY A 39 -3.46 -7.96 -0.78
N PRO A 40 -3.64 -8.42 -2.02
CA PRO A 40 -2.53 -8.65 -2.96
C PRO A 40 -1.84 -7.34 -3.37
N THR A 41 -0.67 -7.45 -4.00
CA THR A 41 0.02 -6.26 -4.52
C THR A 41 -0.82 -5.57 -5.61
N GLY A 42 -0.78 -4.24 -5.65
CA GLY A 42 -1.39 -3.47 -6.73
C GLY A 42 -2.93 -3.53 -6.80
N CYS A 43 -3.62 -3.85 -5.71
CA CYS A 43 -5.09 -3.79 -5.60
C CYS A 43 -5.65 -2.45 -5.08
N GLY A 44 -4.80 -1.45 -4.81
CA GLY A 44 -5.24 -0.10 -4.45
C GLY A 44 -5.12 0.29 -2.97
N LYS A 45 -4.52 -0.55 -2.09
CA LYS A 45 -4.34 -0.24 -0.65
C LYS A 45 -3.72 1.12 -0.37
N SER A 46 -2.56 1.43 -0.97
CA SER A 46 -1.88 2.71 -0.72
C SER A 46 -2.69 3.90 -1.26
N ARG A 47 -3.35 3.74 -2.43
CA ARG A 47 -4.24 4.75 -3.01
C ARG A 47 -5.48 5.00 -2.14
N PHE A 48 -6.02 3.96 -1.51
CA PHE A 48 -7.10 4.08 -0.54
C PHE A 48 -6.68 4.94 0.66
N VAL A 49 -5.50 4.69 1.25
CA VAL A 49 -5.00 5.51 2.38
C VAL A 49 -4.82 6.97 1.98
N GLU A 50 -4.30 7.23 0.77
CA GLU A 50 -4.19 8.57 0.22
C GLU A 50 -5.56 9.25 0.05
N HIS A 51 -6.55 8.52 -0.47
CA HIS A 51 -7.93 9.01 -0.57
C HIS A 51 -8.54 9.33 0.79
N MET A 52 -8.35 8.46 1.78
CA MET A 52 -8.84 8.71 3.14
C MET A 52 -8.13 9.89 3.80
N ALA A 53 -6.82 10.03 3.61
CA ALA A 53 -6.06 11.17 4.13
C ALA A 53 -6.55 12.50 3.53
N TRP A 54 -6.75 12.54 2.21
CA TRP A 54 -7.35 13.68 1.51
C TRP A 54 -8.77 13.98 2.05
N LYS A 55 -9.64 12.96 2.10
CA LYS A 55 -11.05 13.09 2.51
C LYS A 55 -11.18 13.61 3.95
N LEU A 56 -10.34 13.09 4.86
CA LEU A 56 -10.28 13.50 6.26
C LEU A 56 -9.52 14.82 6.48
N LYS A 57 -8.90 15.38 5.43
CA LYS A 57 -8.02 16.55 5.50
C LYS A 57 -6.95 16.38 6.58
N ARG A 58 -6.26 15.24 6.50
CA ARG A 58 -5.16 14.90 7.40
C ARG A 58 -3.86 14.73 6.63
N PRO A 59 -2.73 15.18 7.20
CA PRO A 59 -1.44 14.91 6.59
C PRO A 59 -1.18 13.40 6.55
N LEU A 60 -0.55 12.93 5.49
CA LEU A 60 -0.16 11.53 5.31
C LEU A 60 1.36 11.42 5.30
N ILE A 61 1.89 10.66 6.26
CA ILE A 61 3.31 10.29 6.30
C ILE A 61 3.41 8.82 5.97
N THR A 62 3.81 8.52 4.73
CA THR A 62 4.02 7.16 4.24
C THR A 62 5.47 6.74 4.47
N VAL A 63 5.67 5.56 5.04
CA VAL A 63 6.97 4.92 5.22
C VAL A 63 6.96 3.60 4.47
N ALA A 64 7.82 3.47 3.47
CA ALA A 64 8.06 2.21 2.78
C ALA A 64 8.99 1.33 3.64
N CYS A 65 8.42 0.29 4.23
CA CYS A 65 9.17 -0.62 5.10
C CYS A 65 10.10 -1.52 4.28
N ASN A 66 11.27 -1.80 4.83
CA ASN A 66 12.26 -2.69 4.23
C ASN A 66 13.12 -3.34 5.32
N GLU A 67 13.90 -4.37 4.93
CA GLU A 67 14.68 -5.18 5.88
C GLU A 67 15.81 -4.42 6.58
N ASP A 68 16.27 -3.31 6.01
CA ASP A 68 17.34 -2.48 6.58
C ASP A 68 16.81 -1.37 7.48
N MET A 69 15.49 -1.18 7.51
CA MET A 69 14.86 -0.19 8.38
C MET A 69 15.02 -0.58 9.85
N THR A 70 15.51 0.36 10.64
CA THR A 70 15.66 0.20 12.09
C THR A 70 14.59 0.98 12.85
N ALA A 71 14.38 0.64 14.13
CA ALA A 71 13.51 1.41 15.01
C ALA A 71 13.91 2.90 15.08
N SER A 72 15.21 3.22 15.00
CA SER A 72 15.71 4.61 15.02
C SER A 72 15.33 5.39 13.77
N ASP A 73 15.15 4.73 12.63
CA ASP A 73 14.71 5.41 11.41
C ASP A 73 13.23 5.81 11.51
N LEU A 74 12.40 5.03 12.23
CA LEU A 74 11.00 5.37 12.49
C LEU A 74 10.83 6.44 13.58
N VAL A 75 11.52 6.31 14.71
CA VAL A 75 11.32 7.20 15.88
C VAL A 75 12.19 8.46 15.85
N GLY A 76 13.37 8.39 15.24
CA GLY A 76 14.32 9.49 15.22
C GLY A 76 15.68 9.12 15.79
N ARG A 77 16.63 10.01 15.50
CA ARG A 77 18.05 9.81 15.79
C ARG A 77 18.75 11.15 16.02
N TYR A 78 19.88 11.09 16.69
CA TYR A 78 20.79 12.23 16.75
C TYR A 78 21.62 12.32 15.46
N LEU A 79 21.76 13.53 14.95
CA LEU A 79 22.65 13.88 13.86
C LEU A 79 23.79 14.74 14.40
N LEU A 80 24.97 14.55 13.82
CA LEU A 80 26.15 15.37 14.10
C LEU A 80 26.26 16.43 13.02
N ASP A 81 26.13 17.69 13.42
CA ASP A 81 26.34 18.85 12.57
C ASP A 81 27.61 19.59 13.03
N ALA A 82 28.03 20.60 12.27
CA ALA A 82 29.20 21.42 12.59
C ALA A 82 29.12 22.10 13.98
N ASP A 83 27.90 22.44 14.42
CA ASP A 83 27.64 23.12 15.69
C ASP A 83 27.32 22.16 16.85
N GLY A 84 27.40 20.84 16.62
CA GLY A 84 27.19 19.79 17.63
C GLY A 84 26.10 18.78 17.28
N THR A 85 25.58 18.12 18.31
CA THR A 85 24.60 17.04 18.14
C THR A 85 23.17 17.58 18.21
N ARG A 86 22.36 17.34 17.16
CA ARG A 86 20.94 17.70 17.15
C ARG A 86 20.05 16.47 17.03
N TRP A 87 18.88 16.50 17.68
CA TRP A 87 17.88 15.46 17.50
C TRP A 87 17.07 15.71 16.23
N MET A 88 16.81 14.65 15.46
CA MET A 88 15.88 14.66 14.33
C MET A 88 14.80 13.61 14.58
N ASP A 89 13.55 14.06 14.66
CA ASP A 89 12.39 13.16 14.75
C ASP A 89 12.29 12.32 13.48
N GLY A 90 11.96 11.03 13.65
CA GLY A 90 11.61 10.15 12.53
C GLY A 90 10.17 10.39 12.05
N PRO A 91 9.75 9.72 10.96
CA PRO A 91 8.42 9.88 10.37
C PRO A 91 7.30 9.49 11.35
N LEU A 92 7.47 8.42 12.14
CA LEU A 92 6.46 7.98 13.11
C LEU A 92 6.29 9.02 14.24
N THR A 93 7.41 9.54 14.76
CA THR A 93 7.39 10.59 15.78
C THR A 93 6.78 11.87 15.27
N THR A 94 7.16 12.27 14.04
CA THR A 94 6.60 13.44 13.38
C THR A 94 5.08 13.31 13.27
N ALA A 95 4.59 12.17 12.75
CA ALA A 95 3.16 11.92 12.63
C ALA A 95 2.43 11.97 13.98
N ALA A 96 3.00 11.33 15.00
CA ALA A 96 2.46 11.31 16.34
C ALA A 96 2.37 12.72 16.95
N ARG A 97 3.32 13.61 16.66
CA ARG A 97 3.28 15.00 17.17
C ARG A 97 2.28 15.89 16.46
N ILE A 98 2.18 15.79 15.13
CA ILE A 98 1.37 16.71 14.31
C ILE A 98 -0.06 16.22 14.08
N GLY A 99 -0.41 15.01 14.56
CA GLY A 99 -1.74 14.44 14.34
C GLY A 99 -1.97 13.97 12.91
N ALA A 100 -0.92 13.47 12.25
CA ALA A 100 -1.00 12.91 10.91
C ALA A 100 -1.45 11.44 10.93
N ILE A 101 -1.84 10.97 9.76
CA ILE A 101 -1.93 9.54 9.46
C ILE A 101 -0.51 9.06 9.17
N CYS A 102 0.00 8.11 9.96
CA CYS A 102 1.24 7.42 9.67
C CYS A 102 0.91 6.08 8.99
N TYR A 103 1.33 5.94 7.74
CA TYR A 103 1.11 4.75 6.94
C TYR A 103 2.42 3.96 6.78
N LEU A 104 2.49 2.79 7.40
CA LEU A 104 3.63 1.88 7.26
C LEU A 104 3.30 0.85 6.15
N ASP A 105 3.77 1.13 4.95
CA ASP A 105 3.55 0.29 3.78
C ASP A 105 4.48 -0.93 3.83
N GLU A 106 3.92 -2.12 3.58
CA GLU A 106 4.62 -3.41 3.62
C GLU A 106 5.34 -3.68 4.96
N ILE A 107 4.65 -3.46 6.09
CA ILE A 107 5.22 -3.53 7.45
C ILE A 107 5.95 -4.84 7.80
N VAL A 108 5.59 -5.94 7.12
CA VAL A 108 6.21 -7.26 7.26
C VAL A 108 7.63 -7.34 6.70
N GLU A 109 8.02 -6.44 5.81
CA GLU A 109 9.40 -6.34 5.32
C GLU A 109 10.32 -5.67 6.34
N ALA A 110 9.76 -4.95 7.32
CA ALA A 110 10.54 -4.42 8.42
C ALA A 110 11.00 -5.53 9.37
N ARG A 111 12.16 -5.31 9.99
CA ARG A 111 12.63 -6.20 11.07
C ARG A 111 11.64 -6.23 12.23
N GLN A 112 11.50 -7.39 12.87
CA GLN A 112 10.51 -7.57 13.95
C GLN A 112 10.73 -6.60 15.13
N ASP A 113 11.97 -6.31 15.49
CA ASP A 113 12.33 -5.31 16.52
C ASP A 113 11.93 -3.87 16.13
N THR A 114 11.84 -3.58 14.84
CA THR A 114 11.34 -2.31 14.32
C THR A 114 9.82 -2.26 14.40
N THR A 115 9.11 -3.37 14.13
CA THR A 115 7.64 -3.38 14.19
C THR A 115 7.08 -3.21 15.60
N VAL A 116 7.78 -3.63 16.66
CA VAL A 116 7.27 -3.52 18.04
C VAL A 116 7.23 -2.07 18.54
N VAL A 117 7.92 -1.15 17.87
CA VAL A 117 7.96 0.27 18.24
C VAL A 117 6.58 0.94 18.17
N ILE A 118 5.66 0.35 17.40
CA ILE A 118 4.30 0.89 17.25
C ILE A 118 3.37 0.46 18.39
N HIS A 119 3.74 -0.54 19.20
CA HIS A 119 2.85 -1.08 20.24
C HIS A 119 2.36 -0.02 21.25
N PRO A 120 3.21 0.88 21.77
CA PRO A 120 2.75 1.92 22.70
C PRO A 120 1.74 2.90 22.09
N LEU A 121 1.78 3.09 20.75
CA LEU A 121 0.86 3.95 20.01
C LEU A 121 -0.50 3.29 19.73
N THR A 122 -0.63 1.99 19.96
CA THR A 122 -1.89 1.23 19.81
C THR A 122 -2.61 0.99 21.13
N ASP A 123 -1.99 1.36 22.26
CA ASP A 123 -2.58 1.23 23.59
C ASP A 123 -3.43 2.47 23.93
N HIS A 124 -4.32 2.37 24.92
CA HIS A 124 -5.24 3.44 25.34
C HIS A 124 -4.53 4.77 25.65
N ARG A 125 -3.28 4.72 26.14
CA ARG A 125 -2.51 5.92 26.50
C ARG A 125 -1.88 6.61 25.29
N ARG A 126 -1.63 5.89 24.20
CA ARG A 126 -0.95 6.36 22.99
C ARG A 126 0.30 7.21 23.30
N GLN A 127 1.21 6.66 24.10
CA GLN A 127 2.45 7.33 24.52
C GLN A 127 3.66 6.58 23.95
N MET A 128 4.52 7.28 23.21
CA MET A 128 5.71 6.70 22.62
C MET A 128 6.98 7.22 23.31
N PRO A 129 7.73 6.36 24.01
CA PRO A 129 9.01 6.75 24.58
C PRO A 129 10.09 6.89 23.50
N LEU A 130 10.82 8.00 23.55
CA LEU A 130 12.03 8.26 22.77
C LEU A 130 13.23 8.07 23.70
N ASP A 131 13.58 6.83 24.02
CA ASP A 131 14.57 6.50 25.07
C ASP A 131 15.92 7.20 24.87
N LYS A 132 16.41 7.26 23.62
CA LYS A 132 17.66 7.94 23.28
C LYS A 132 17.61 9.45 23.55
N LYS A 133 16.43 10.07 23.43
CA LYS A 133 16.21 11.50 23.68
C LYS A 133 15.83 11.80 25.13
N GLY A 134 15.38 10.79 25.89
CA GLY A 134 14.85 10.98 27.24
C GLY A 134 13.49 11.69 27.24
N GLU A 135 12.70 11.54 26.19
CA GLU A 135 11.40 12.20 26.01
C GLU A 135 10.28 11.17 25.89
N VAL A 136 9.10 11.44 26.44
CA VAL A 136 7.88 10.68 26.16
C VAL A 136 6.94 11.53 25.32
N VAL A 137 6.64 11.06 24.11
CA VAL A 137 5.71 11.73 23.20
C VAL A 137 4.30 11.24 23.46
N ASN A 138 3.42 12.14 23.90
CA ASN A 138 1.98 11.89 23.88
C ASN A 138 1.49 12.07 22.45
N ALA A 139 0.93 11.04 21.83
CA ALA A 139 0.40 11.14 20.49
C ALA A 139 -0.74 12.16 20.46
N HIS A 140 -0.73 13.01 19.43
CA HIS A 140 -1.76 13.99 19.19
C HIS A 140 -3.13 13.31 19.09
N PRO A 141 -4.23 13.92 19.58
CA PRO A 141 -5.56 13.31 19.53
C PRO A 141 -5.97 12.81 18.14
N ASP A 142 -5.54 13.52 17.09
CA ASP A 142 -5.82 13.22 15.68
C ASP A 142 -4.88 12.22 15.00
N PHE A 143 -3.81 11.79 15.69
CA PHE A 143 -2.89 10.79 15.17
C PHE A 143 -3.60 9.48 14.86
N GLN A 144 -3.27 8.90 13.71
CA GLN A 144 -3.79 7.61 13.28
C GLN A 144 -2.64 6.74 12.77
N LEU A 145 -2.61 5.48 13.19
CA LEU A 145 -1.68 4.49 12.68
C LEU A 145 -2.39 3.60 11.66
N VAL A 146 -1.76 3.41 10.50
CA VAL A 146 -2.20 2.51 9.44
C VAL A 146 -1.02 1.65 9.01
N ILE A 147 -1.25 0.35 8.81
CA ILE A 147 -0.25 -0.56 8.26
C ILE A 147 -0.82 -1.33 7.07
N SER A 148 0.01 -1.73 6.11
CA SER A 148 -0.36 -2.66 5.06
C SER A 148 0.57 -3.86 4.99
N TYR A 149 0.07 -4.99 4.52
CA TYR A 149 0.91 -6.09 4.03
C TYR A 149 0.13 -6.98 3.05
N ASN A 150 0.87 -7.82 2.33
CA ASN A 150 0.34 -8.77 1.35
C ASN A 150 0.36 -10.19 1.95
N PRO A 151 -0.78 -10.73 2.44
CA PRO A 151 -0.79 -12.06 3.03
C PRO A 151 -0.38 -13.14 2.03
N GLY A 152 0.49 -14.06 2.44
CA GLY A 152 0.92 -15.19 1.60
C GLY A 152 2.05 -14.89 0.62
N TYR A 153 2.51 -13.63 0.52
CA TYR A 153 3.67 -13.25 -0.28
C TYR A 153 4.99 -13.61 0.41
N GLN A 154 5.03 -13.50 1.75
CA GLN A 154 6.22 -13.81 2.53
C GLN A 154 6.26 -15.27 2.99
N SER A 155 7.47 -15.79 3.20
CA SER A 155 7.67 -17.05 3.93
C SER A 155 6.97 -16.99 5.29
N LEU A 156 6.48 -18.12 5.81
CA LEU A 156 5.84 -18.22 7.14
C LEU A 156 6.67 -17.59 8.28
N MET A 157 7.97 -17.40 8.07
CA MET A 157 8.91 -16.78 9.01
C MET A 157 8.81 -15.25 9.10
N LYS A 158 8.21 -14.61 8.08
CA LYS A 158 8.07 -13.15 7.93
C LYS A 158 6.60 -12.68 8.01
N ASP A 159 5.79 -13.35 8.83
CA ASP A 159 4.43 -12.91 9.11
C ASP A 159 4.37 -12.00 10.36
N LEU A 160 3.33 -11.17 10.46
CA LEU A 160 3.07 -10.39 11.66
C LEU A 160 2.72 -11.32 12.83
N LYS A 161 3.37 -11.09 13.98
CA LYS A 161 3.03 -11.78 15.24
C LYS A 161 1.57 -11.53 15.61
N GLN A 162 0.93 -12.54 16.23
CA GLN A 162 -0.45 -12.42 16.72
C GLN A 162 -0.65 -11.24 17.67
N SER A 163 0.35 -10.96 18.52
CA SER A 163 0.34 -9.80 19.42
C SER A 163 0.30 -8.46 18.70
N THR A 164 0.86 -8.36 17.49
CA THR A 164 0.73 -7.17 16.64
C THR A 164 -0.61 -7.19 15.93
N LYS A 165 -1.04 -8.32 15.35
CA LYS A 165 -2.31 -8.43 14.62
C LYS A 165 -3.53 -8.03 15.47
N GLN A 166 -3.57 -8.46 16.74
CA GLN A 166 -4.69 -8.18 17.65
C GLN A 166 -4.74 -6.74 18.19
N ARG A 167 -3.86 -5.85 17.71
CA ARG A 167 -3.87 -4.41 18.04
C ARG A 167 -4.53 -3.55 16.95
N PHE A 168 -5.01 -4.17 15.87
CA PHE A 168 -5.54 -3.47 14.71
C PHE A 168 -6.95 -3.96 14.36
N SER A 169 -7.79 -3.01 13.96
CA SER A 169 -8.92 -3.29 13.06
C SER A 169 -8.38 -3.63 11.67
N ALA A 170 -9.06 -4.47 10.90
CA ALA A 170 -8.55 -4.95 9.62
C ALA A 170 -9.57 -4.81 8.50
N MET A 171 -9.08 -4.44 7.31
CA MET A 171 -9.83 -4.42 6.06
C MET A 171 -9.15 -5.35 5.06
N HIS A 172 -9.94 -6.10 4.31
CA HIS A 172 -9.46 -7.01 3.29
C HIS A 172 -9.76 -6.44 1.90
N PHE A 173 -8.72 -6.27 1.11
CA PHE A 173 -8.74 -5.80 -0.26
C PHE A 173 -8.48 -6.99 -1.18
N GLU A 174 -9.21 -7.04 -2.28
CA GLU A 174 -8.98 -7.96 -3.38
C GLU A 174 -8.86 -7.17 -4.69
N TYR A 175 -8.59 -7.86 -5.79
CA TYR A 175 -8.73 -7.24 -7.09
C TYR A 175 -10.21 -6.92 -7.34
N ALA A 176 -10.47 -5.76 -7.94
CA ALA A 176 -11.83 -5.29 -8.11
C ALA A 176 -12.64 -6.21 -9.04
N PRO A 177 -13.98 -6.27 -8.87
CA PRO A 177 -14.86 -6.90 -9.83
C PRO A 177 -14.64 -6.35 -11.24
N VAL A 178 -14.86 -7.17 -12.26
CA VAL A 178 -14.53 -6.84 -13.66
C VAL A 178 -15.04 -5.47 -14.10
N ASP A 179 -16.31 -5.16 -13.81
CA ASP A 179 -16.92 -3.90 -14.22
C ASP A 179 -16.30 -2.68 -13.50
N VAL A 180 -15.82 -2.87 -12.26
CA VAL A 180 -15.15 -1.85 -11.46
C VAL A 180 -13.70 -1.69 -11.93
N GLU A 181 -12.98 -2.79 -12.17
CA GLU A 181 -11.60 -2.76 -12.63
C GLU A 181 -11.47 -2.11 -14.02
N VAL A 182 -12.43 -2.36 -14.92
CA VAL A 182 -12.53 -1.65 -16.20
C VAL A 182 -12.65 -0.15 -15.99
N LYS A 183 -13.54 0.31 -15.10
CA LYS A 183 -13.71 1.75 -14.80
C LYS A 183 -12.41 2.35 -14.26
N ILE A 184 -11.71 1.63 -13.38
CA ILE A 184 -10.41 2.05 -12.84
C ILE A 184 -9.41 2.25 -13.99
N ILE A 185 -9.24 1.27 -14.87
CA ILE A 185 -8.28 1.33 -15.98
C ILE A 185 -8.63 2.48 -16.94
N VAL A 186 -9.90 2.62 -17.33
CA VAL A 186 -10.37 3.70 -18.20
C VAL A 186 -10.06 5.06 -17.59
N LYS A 187 -10.37 5.24 -16.30
CA LYS A 187 -10.15 6.51 -15.59
C LYS A 187 -8.66 6.84 -15.45
N GLU A 188 -7.83 5.85 -15.14
CA GLU A 188 -6.39 6.01 -14.92
C GLU A 188 -5.56 6.23 -16.21
N THR A 189 -6.08 5.78 -17.35
CA THR A 189 -5.29 5.71 -18.59
C THR A 189 -5.91 6.42 -19.78
N GLY A 190 -7.22 6.68 -19.75
CA GLY A 190 -7.96 7.24 -20.87
C GLY A 190 -8.19 6.27 -22.03
N ILE A 191 -7.88 4.98 -21.86
CA ILE A 191 -8.16 3.95 -22.86
C ILE A 191 -9.67 3.69 -22.98
N ASP A 192 -10.13 3.18 -24.12
CA ASP A 192 -11.53 2.84 -24.32
C ASP A 192 -11.96 1.63 -23.45
N ALA A 193 -13.25 1.57 -23.13
CA ALA A 193 -13.80 0.56 -22.23
C ALA A 193 -13.70 -0.87 -22.80
N GLU A 194 -13.71 -1.04 -24.12
CA GLU A 194 -13.61 -2.35 -24.76
C GLU A 194 -12.20 -2.91 -24.58
N THR A 195 -11.17 -2.11 -24.86
CA THR A 195 -9.78 -2.51 -24.62
C THR A 195 -9.50 -2.74 -23.14
N ALA A 196 -10.04 -1.90 -22.25
CA ALA A 196 -9.92 -2.13 -20.81
C ALA A 196 -10.56 -3.45 -20.36
N ALA A 197 -11.75 -3.80 -20.87
CA ALA A 197 -12.41 -5.08 -20.58
C ALA A 197 -11.58 -6.28 -21.05
N ARG A 198 -10.98 -6.19 -22.25
CA ARG A 198 -10.06 -7.22 -22.77
C ARG A 198 -8.82 -7.38 -21.88
N LEU A 199 -8.24 -6.29 -21.39
CA LEU A 199 -7.12 -6.35 -20.45
C LEU A 199 -7.52 -7.04 -19.13
N VAL A 200 -8.68 -6.70 -18.58
CA VAL A 200 -9.21 -7.35 -17.37
C VAL A 200 -9.43 -8.85 -17.58
N GLN A 201 -9.95 -9.26 -18.75
CA GLN A 201 -10.12 -10.68 -19.09
C GLN A 201 -8.78 -11.45 -19.08
N VAL A 202 -7.70 -10.85 -19.60
CA VAL A 202 -6.35 -11.43 -19.48
C VAL A 202 -5.92 -11.50 -18.01
N GLY A 203 -6.19 -10.45 -17.23
CA GLY A 203 -5.94 -10.40 -15.80
C GLY A 203 -6.62 -11.55 -15.03
N GLU A 204 -7.92 -11.77 -15.26
CA GLU A 204 -8.68 -12.88 -14.66
C GLU A 204 -8.10 -14.24 -15.02
N THR A 205 -7.71 -14.43 -16.29
CA THR A 205 -7.09 -15.68 -16.74
C THR A 205 -5.83 -15.98 -15.94
N ALA A 206 -4.94 -15.00 -15.75
CA ALA A 206 -3.74 -15.19 -14.93
C ALA A 206 -4.04 -15.38 -13.45
N ARG A 207 -5.04 -14.67 -12.90
CA ARG A 207 -5.47 -14.84 -11.50
C ARG A 207 -5.99 -16.25 -11.22
N ASN A 208 -6.66 -16.87 -12.19
CA ASN A 208 -7.12 -18.27 -12.10
C ASN A 208 -5.97 -19.29 -12.16
N LEU A 209 -4.78 -18.89 -12.62
CA LEU A 209 -3.57 -19.72 -12.59
C LEU A 209 -2.78 -19.60 -11.27
N LYS A 210 -3.24 -18.76 -10.32
CA LYS A 210 -2.64 -18.66 -8.99
C LYS A 210 -2.70 -20.02 -8.28
N GLY A 211 -1.55 -20.50 -7.80
CA GLY A 211 -1.42 -21.84 -7.20
C GLY A 211 -1.28 -22.99 -8.22
N HIS A 212 -1.33 -22.68 -9.52
CA HIS A 212 -1.17 -23.63 -10.63
C HIS A 212 -0.01 -23.24 -11.56
N GLY A 213 1.08 -22.73 -10.98
CA GLY A 213 2.29 -22.29 -11.70
C GLY A 213 2.56 -20.78 -11.59
N LEU A 214 1.61 -20.00 -11.09
CA LEU A 214 1.85 -18.63 -10.64
C LEU A 214 1.71 -18.52 -9.12
N ASP A 215 2.66 -17.82 -8.50
CA ASP A 215 2.57 -17.48 -7.07
C ASP A 215 1.48 -16.41 -6.84
N GLU A 216 1.33 -15.49 -7.79
CA GLU A 216 0.37 -14.39 -7.75
C GLU A 216 -0.21 -14.12 -9.15
N GLY A 217 -1.47 -13.70 -9.21
CA GLY A 217 -2.09 -13.26 -10.46
C GLY A 217 -1.67 -11.85 -10.88
N ILE A 218 -2.05 -11.44 -12.10
CA ILE A 218 -1.83 -10.09 -12.62
C ILE A 218 -2.54 -9.04 -11.74
N SER A 219 -1.77 -8.06 -11.26
CA SER A 219 -2.31 -6.93 -10.49
C SER A 219 -2.96 -5.86 -11.37
N THR A 220 -3.90 -5.10 -10.80
CA THR A 220 -4.51 -3.93 -11.46
C THR A 220 -3.45 -2.92 -11.92
N ARG A 221 -2.34 -2.78 -11.18
CA ARG A 221 -1.19 -1.96 -11.59
C ARG A 221 -0.61 -2.36 -12.94
N LEU A 222 -0.44 -3.66 -13.18
CA LEU A 222 0.09 -4.17 -14.46
C LEU A 222 -0.90 -3.97 -15.60
N LEU A 223 -2.20 -4.12 -15.34
CA LEU A 223 -3.25 -3.79 -16.31
C LEU A 223 -3.21 -2.30 -16.72
N VAL A 224 -3.00 -1.41 -15.76
CA VAL A 224 -2.80 0.03 -16.01
C VAL A 224 -1.54 0.27 -16.84
N TYR A 225 -0.45 -0.47 -16.62
CA TYR A 225 0.76 -0.36 -17.45
C TYR A 225 0.51 -0.78 -18.90
N ALA A 226 -0.16 -1.93 -19.11
CA ALA A 226 -0.53 -2.40 -20.44
C ALA A 226 -1.41 -1.37 -21.16
N ALA A 227 -2.43 -0.84 -20.49
CA ALA A 227 -3.31 0.19 -21.05
C ALA A 227 -2.56 1.48 -21.41
N ARG A 228 -1.62 1.95 -20.57
CA ARG A 228 -0.77 3.12 -20.87
C ARG A 228 0.11 2.90 -22.10
N LEU A 229 0.68 1.70 -22.26
CA LEU A 229 1.48 1.36 -23.45
C LEU A 229 0.60 1.37 -24.72
N ILE A 230 -0.59 0.80 -24.65
CA ILE A 230 -1.54 0.80 -25.78
C ILE A 230 -1.96 2.23 -26.15
N ASN A 231 -2.26 3.07 -25.17
CA ASN A 231 -2.62 4.47 -25.41
C ASN A 231 -1.46 5.30 -26.01
N ARG A 232 -0.22 4.81 -25.91
CA ARG A 232 0.96 5.39 -26.59
C ARG A 232 1.18 4.85 -28.01
N GLY A 233 0.26 4.03 -28.54
CA GLY A 233 0.32 3.48 -29.88
C GLY A 233 1.06 2.15 -30.01
N ILE A 234 1.45 1.52 -28.90
CA ILE A 234 1.99 0.15 -28.93
C ILE A 234 0.84 -0.82 -29.20
N ALA A 235 1.03 -1.77 -30.11
CA ALA A 235 0.02 -2.79 -30.37
C ALA A 235 -0.31 -3.58 -29.09
N ALA A 236 -1.57 -4.01 -28.95
CA ALA A 236 -2.08 -4.63 -27.72
C ALA A 236 -1.28 -5.86 -27.28
N ARG A 237 -0.92 -6.75 -28.22
CA ARG A 237 -0.18 -7.98 -27.91
C ARG A 237 1.21 -7.70 -27.31
N PRO A 238 2.13 -6.96 -27.96
CA PRO A 238 3.43 -6.66 -27.36
C PRO A 238 3.31 -5.85 -26.05
N ALA A 239 2.35 -4.93 -25.93
CA ALA A 239 2.09 -4.23 -24.68
C ALA A 239 1.71 -5.19 -23.53
N CYS A 240 0.81 -6.14 -23.81
CA CYS A 240 0.40 -7.14 -22.83
C CYS A 240 1.55 -8.09 -22.46
N ARG A 241 2.35 -8.57 -23.43
CA ARG A 241 3.49 -9.46 -23.13
C ARG A 241 4.49 -8.77 -22.20
N MET A 242 4.86 -7.52 -22.54
CA MET A 242 5.79 -6.71 -21.76
C MET A 242 5.29 -6.40 -20.34
N ALA A 243 4.01 -6.05 -20.18
CA ALA A 243 3.48 -5.58 -18.90
C ALA A 243 2.82 -6.67 -18.04
N LEU A 244 2.23 -7.69 -18.67
CA LEU A 244 1.36 -8.66 -18.00
C LEU A 244 1.97 -10.06 -17.89
N VAL A 245 3.03 -10.36 -18.64
CA VAL A 245 3.62 -11.72 -18.70
C VAL A 245 5.04 -11.71 -18.17
N ASP A 246 5.95 -11.01 -18.84
CA ASP A 246 7.37 -11.02 -18.48
C ASP A 246 7.66 -10.60 -17.02
N PRO A 247 6.88 -9.72 -16.35
CA PRO A 247 7.13 -9.38 -14.95
C PRO A 247 6.72 -10.44 -13.93
N ILE A 248 5.84 -11.39 -14.29
CA ILE A 248 5.19 -12.28 -13.32
C ILE A 248 5.62 -13.74 -13.44
N THR A 249 6.38 -14.11 -14.47
CA THR A 249 6.83 -15.48 -14.64
C THR A 249 8.09 -15.58 -15.48
N ASP A 250 9.04 -16.39 -14.99
CA ASP A 250 10.18 -16.85 -15.78
C ASP A 250 9.91 -18.21 -16.44
N ASP A 251 8.87 -18.92 -16.02
CA ASP A 251 8.48 -20.24 -16.52
C ASP A 251 8.02 -20.17 -17.98
N THR A 252 8.61 -21.00 -18.83
CA THR A 252 8.33 -20.99 -20.28
C THR A 252 6.94 -21.47 -20.63
N ASP A 253 6.39 -22.44 -19.87
CA ASP A 253 5.08 -23.03 -20.13
C ASP A 253 3.96 -22.09 -19.67
N ILE A 254 4.14 -21.44 -18.51
CA ILE A 254 3.21 -20.41 -18.03
C ILE A 254 3.24 -19.18 -18.95
N ARG A 255 4.43 -18.74 -19.37
CA ARG A 255 4.58 -17.65 -20.35
C ARG A 255 3.88 -17.96 -21.66
N SER A 256 4.05 -19.17 -22.19
CA SER A 256 3.36 -19.64 -23.39
C SER A 256 1.83 -19.65 -23.22
N THR A 257 1.35 -20.12 -22.08
CA THR A 257 -0.08 -20.14 -21.72
C THR A 257 -0.67 -18.72 -21.71
N LEU A 258 0.01 -17.77 -21.07
CA LEU A 258 -0.41 -16.37 -21.02
C LEU A 258 -0.33 -15.69 -22.39
N HIS A 259 0.68 -16.00 -23.20
CA HIS A 259 0.77 -15.53 -24.58
C HIS A 259 -0.43 -15.99 -25.42
N HIS A 260 -0.80 -17.27 -25.33
CA HIS A 260 -1.98 -17.79 -26.03
C HIS A 260 -3.28 -17.12 -25.55
N ALA A 261 -3.42 -16.88 -24.24
CA ALA A 261 -4.56 -16.14 -23.70
C ALA A 261 -4.64 -14.72 -24.27
N ILE A 262 -3.52 -13.99 -24.32
CA ILE A 262 -3.43 -12.65 -24.92
C ILE A 262 -3.80 -12.69 -26.41
N ASP A 263 -3.25 -13.65 -27.15
CA ASP A 263 -3.49 -13.75 -28.59
C ASP A 263 -4.96 -14.09 -28.90
N ALA A 264 -5.64 -14.87 -28.04
CA ALA A 264 -7.06 -15.18 -28.16
C ALA A 264 -7.97 -13.97 -27.85
N VAL A 265 -7.62 -13.16 -26.84
CA VAL A 265 -8.40 -11.98 -26.43
C VAL A 265 -8.22 -10.79 -27.39
N PHE A 266 -7.02 -10.65 -27.97
CA PHE A 266 -6.68 -9.61 -28.94
C PHE A 266 -6.53 -10.18 -30.36
N ALA A 267 -7.35 -11.17 -30.68
CA ALA A 267 -7.55 -11.70 -32.03
C ALA A 267 -8.29 -10.69 -32.93
#